data_AF-A0A838RYZ5-F1
#
_entry.id   AF-A0A838RYZ5-F1
#
_cell.length_a   1.000
_cell.length_b   1.000
_cell.length_c   1.000
_cell.angle_alpha   90.00
_cell.angle_beta   90.00
_cell.angle_gamma   90.00
#
_symmetry.space_group_name_H-M   'P 1'
#
loop_
_entity.id
_entity.type
_entity.pdbx_description
1 polymer ?
#
loop_
_entity_poly.entity_id
_entity_poly.type
_entity_poly.pdbx_seq_one_letter_code
_entity_poly.pdbx_strand_id
1 'polypeptide(L)' 'MTVFAVFAAVVFGTVAKDTNKDRFLYGLKVFAEFMIIGLALGWILYFLPF' A
#
# COMPACT_ATOMS: atom_id res chain seq x y z
N MET A 1 -3.61 -8.25 -8.63
CA MET A 1 -3.71 -7.13 -7.66
C MET A 1 -3.82 -7.63 -6.22
N THR A 2 -4.78 -8.49 -5.87
CA THR A 2 -4.95 -9.01 -4.50
C THR A 2 -3.75 -9.82 -3.98
N VAL A 3 -3.17 -10.68 -4.81
CA VAL A 3 -1.98 -11.48 -4.42
C VAL A 3 -0.78 -10.57 -4.16
N PHE A 4 -0.55 -9.59 -5.02
CA PHE A 4 0.50 -8.59 -4.84
C PHE A 4 0.31 -7.77 -3.55
N ALA A 5 -0.93 -7.36 -3.25
CA ALA A 5 -1.27 -6.66 -2.01
C ALA A 5 -0.96 -7.50 -0.75
N VAL A 6 -1.24 -8.80 -0.77
CA VAL A 6 -0.93 -9.71 0.34
C VAL A 6 0.58 -9.85 0.53
N PHE A 7 1.35 -10.04 -0.55
CA PHE A 7 2.81 -10.13 -0.46
C PHE A 7 3.45 -8.82 0.00
N ALA A 8 2.94 -7.66 -0.46
CA ALA A 8 3.40 -6.37 0.02
C ALA A 8 3.12 -6.19 1.53
N ALA A 9 1.92 -6.55 2.00
CA ALA A 9 1.57 -6.49 3.42
C ALA A 9 2.48 -7.37 4.28
N VAL A 10 2.85 -8.56 3.79
CA VAL A 10 3.82 -9.43 4.46
C VAL A 10 5.22 -8.80 4.48
N VAL A 11 5.72 -8.29 3.35
CA VAL A 11 7.07 -7.69 3.27
C VAL A 11 7.18 -6.45 4.17
N PHE A 12 6.23 -5.52 4.11
CA PHE A 12 6.21 -4.36 4.99
C PHE A 12 6.01 -4.75 6.46
N GLY A 13 5.21 -5.78 6.73
CA GLY A 13 5.06 -6.42 8.03
C GLY A 13 6.32 -7.15 8.50
N THR A 14 7.29 -7.45 7.62
CA THR A 14 8.56 -8.13 7.97
C THR A 14 9.76 -7.20 8.19
N VAL A 15 9.70 -5.93 7.76
CA VAL A 15 10.90 -5.06 7.68
C VAL A 15 10.99 -3.99 8.79
N ALA A 16 9.88 -3.59 9.43
CA ALA A 16 9.85 -2.22 10.00
C ALA A 16 10.23 -1.98 11.48
N LYS A 17 10.24 -2.95 12.44
CA LYS A 17 10.66 -2.77 13.88
C LYS A 17 10.34 -3.96 14.81
N ASP A 18 11.00 -4.01 15.97
CA ASP A 18 10.91 -5.06 17.02
C ASP A 18 9.56 -5.18 17.78
N THR A 19 8.66 -4.20 17.68
CA THR A 19 7.37 -4.23 18.39
C THR A 19 6.22 -4.53 17.42
N ASN A 20 5.56 -5.69 17.59
CA ASN A 20 4.55 -6.25 16.67
C ASN A 20 3.37 -5.32 16.33
N LYS A 21 2.94 -4.46 17.26
CA LYS A 21 1.75 -3.61 17.07
C LYS A 21 2.00 -2.40 16.16
N ASP A 22 3.10 -1.68 16.38
CA ASP A 22 3.43 -0.48 15.59
C ASP A 22 3.82 -0.84 14.16
N ARG A 23 4.40 -2.02 13.97
CA ARG A 23 4.78 -2.55 12.67
C ARG A 23 3.57 -2.90 11.79
N PHE A 24 2.52 -3.44 12.39
CA PHE A 24 1.27 -3.70 11.69
C PHE A 24 0.57 -2.39 11.28
N LEU A 25 0.49 -1.41 12.18
CA LEU A 25 -0.09 -0.09 11.89
C LEU A 25 0.70 0.66 10.81
N TYR A 26 2.03 0.59 10.85
CA TYR A 26 2.89 1.24 9.85
C TYR A 26 2.75 0.57 8.47
N GLY A 27 2.73 -0.77 8.41
CA GLY A 27 2.49 -1.50 7.16
C GLY A 27 1.12 -1.20 6.57
N LEU A 28 0.08 -1.14 7.40
CA LEU A 28 -1.27 -0.78 6.98
C LEU A 28 -1.34 0.66 6.45
N LYS A 29 -0.64 1.60 7.07
CA LYS A 29 -0.54 2.99 6.61
C LYS A 29 0.09 3.10 5.23
N VAL A 30 1.26 2.48 5.03
CA VAL A 30 1.97 2.49 3.73
C VAL A 30 1.13 1.82 2.64
N PHE A 31 0.46 0.71 2.97
CA PHE A 31 -0.46 0.05 2.04
C PHE A 31 -1.63 0.96 1.64
N ALA A 32 -2.24 1.65 2.60
CA ALA A 32 -3.32 2.59 2.34
C ALA A 32 -2.85 3.77 1.47
N GLU A 33 -1.66 4.33 1.72
CA GLU A 33 -1.08 5.39 0.90
C GLU A 33 -0.89 4.92 -0.56
N PHE A 34 -0.34 3.72 -0.76
CA PHE A 34 -0.18 3.14 -2.11
C PHE A 34 -1.52 2.94 -2.84
N MET A 35 -2.53 2.41 -2.15
CA MET A 35 -3.86 2.21 -2.72
C MET A 35 -4.52 3.54 -3.10
N ILE A 36 -4.43 4.55 -2.23
CA ILE A 36 -5.01 5.88 -2.46
C ILE A 36 -4.32 6.56 -3.64
N ILE A 37 -2.98 6.59 -3.65
CA ILE A 37 -2.22 7.23 -4.73
C ILE A 37 -2.45 6.51 -6.06
N GLY A 38 -2.44 5.17 -6.08
CA GLY A 38 -2.71 4.40 -7.28
C GLY A 38 -4.11 4.64 -7.85
N LEU A 39 -5.12 4.72 -6.99
CA LEU A 39 -6.50 4.99 -7.40
C LEU A 39 -6.68 6.44 -7.86
N ALA A 40 -6.05 7.41 -7.16
CA ALA A 40 -6.05 8.82 -7.55
C ALA A 40 -5.36 9.02 -8.90
N LEU A 41 -4.20 8.40 -9.12
CA LEU A 41 -3.51 8.45 -10.40
C LEU A 41 -4.33 7.77 -11.50
N GLY A 42 -4.91 6.60 -11.24
CA GLY A 42 -5.80 5.93 -12.21
C GLY A 42 -7.01 6.79 -12.60
N TRP A 43 -7.62 7.47 -11.61
CA TRP A 43 -8.69 8.42 -11.84
C TRP A 43 -8.20 9.61 -12.67
N ILE A 44 -7.10 10.26 -12.30
CA ILE A 44 -6.56 11.42 -13.03
C ILE A 44 -6.21 11.04 -14.47
N LEU A 45 -5.57 9.89 -14.66
CA LEU A 45 -5.20 9.38 -15.97
C LEU A 45 -6.41 9.00 -16.83
N TYR A 46 -7.56 8.67 -16.24
CA TYR A 46 -8.81 8.47 -16.99
C TYR A 46 -9.28 9.74 -17.71
N PHE A 47 -9.01 10.92 -17.14
CA PHE A 47 -9.37 12.21 -17.76
C PHE A 47 -8.32 12.72 -18.74
N LEU A 48 -7.16 12.08 -18.83
CA LEU A 48 -6.15 12.42 -19.83
C LEU A 48 -6.51 11.72 -21.15
N PRO A 49 -6.94 12.47 -22.19
CA PRO A 49 -7.20 11.90 -23.50
C PRO A 49 -5.86 11.63 -24.17
N PHE A 50 -5.37 10.39 -24.08
CA PHE A 50 -4.39 9.87 -25.02
C PHE A 50 -5.11 9.22 -26.20
#